data_AF-A0A1H1WSC7-F1
#
_entry.id   AF-A0A1H1WSC7-F1
#
_cell.length_a   1.000
_cell.length_b   1.000
_cell.length_c   1.000
_cell.angle_alpha   90.00
_cell.angle_beta   90.00
_cell.angle_gamma   90.00
#
_symmetry.space_group_name_H-M   'P 1'
#
loop_
_entity.id
_entity.type
_entity.pdbx_description
1 polymer ?
#
loop_
_entity_poly.entity_id
_entity_poly.type
_entity_poly.pdbx_seq_one_letter_code
_entity_poly.pdbx_strand_id
1 'polypeptide(L)'
;MRRGLSVSSVSVGCSGHLQVNCTDAKQQFGKLIQGAHVKSLVLLALFIALAGCSSVPSGSAGDWAGHRESGKASYYADKHQNMRTASGEPYKHDLPTAAHKQLPFGSMVKVTNTANGKSVVVRINDRGPFVRGRIIDLSKTAFSRIGSLSSGLLNVEIEVLR
;
A
#
# COMPACT_ATOMS: atom_id res chain seq x y z
N MET A 1 2.46 44.45 109.22
CA MET A 1 1.80 43.87 108.02
C MET A 1 2.37 42.48 107.77
N ARG A 2 1.52 41.54 107.37
CA ARG A 2 1.62 40.11 107.70
C ARG A 2 2.64 39.34 106.85
N ARG A 3 3.26 38.36 107.52
CA ARG A 3 4.05 37.25 107.00
C ARG A 3 3.25 36.42 105.99
N GLY A 4 3.94 35.76 105.06
CA GLY A 4 3.35 34.73 104.20
C GLY A 4 4.39 34.01 103.35
N LEU A 5 5.03 33.00 103.95
CA LEU A 5 5.68 31.89 103.25
C LEU A 5 4.67 31.22 102.31
N SER A 6 5.11 30.73 101.14
CA SER A 6 4.80 29.35 100.75
C SER A 6 5.63 28.85 99.57
N VAL A 7 6.10 27.63 99.78
CA VAL A 7 6.78 26.61 98.97
C VAL A 7 6.67 26.58 97.44
N SER A 8 7.83 26.26 96.87
CA SER A 8 8.16 25.38 95.74
C SER A 8 7.04 24.57 95.08
N SER A 9 7.06 24.45 93.76
CA SER A 9 7.51 23.22 93.07
C SER A 9 7.34 23.27 91.55
N VAL A 10 8.07 22.35 90.92
CA VAL A 10 7.89 21.78 89.57
C VAL A 10 8.69 22.44 88.44
N SER A 11 9.86 21.83 88.20
CA SER A 11 10.55 21.84 86.91
C SER A 11 9.72 21.14 85.84
N VAL A 12 9.65 21.75 84.65
CA VAL A 12 9.46 21.02 83.39
C VAL A 12 10.48 21.55 82.40
N GLY A 13 11.40 20.68 81.99
CA GLY A 13 12.30 20.92 80.87
C GLY A 13 11.60 20.62 79.55
N CYS A 14 11.72 21.53 78.60
CA CYS A 14 11.59 21.24 77.18
C CYS A 14 12.66 22.07 76.45
N SER A 15 13.79 21.44 76.17
CA SER A 15 14.75 21.89 75.16
C SER A 15 14.16 21.69 73.77
N GLY A 16 14.48 22.60 72.86
CA GLY A 16 14.52 22.27 71.43
C GLY A 16 13.61 23.11 70.56
N HIS A 17 14.04 24.35 70.36
CA HIS A 17 13.57 25.27 69.35
C HIS A 17 14.02 24.79 67.96
N LEU A 18 13.11 24.53 67.02
CA LEU A 18 13.37 24.80 65.60
C LEU A 18 12.06 24.93 64.80
N GLN A 19 11.74 26.17 64.43
CA GLN A 19 10.72 26.50 63.46
C GLN A 19 11.17 26.04 62.06
N VAL A 20 10.26 25.45 61.30
CA VAL A 20 10.40 25.34 59.84
C VAL A 20 9.09 25.77 59.19
N ASN A 21 9.17 26.80 58.34
CA ASN A 21 8.07 27.51 57.69
C ASN A 21 7.24 26.62 56.74
N CYS A 22 5.92 26.77 56.77
CA CYS A 22 4.94 26.06 55.94
C CYS A 22 4.80 26.60 54.49
N THR A 23 5.88 26.98 53.83
CA THR A 23 5.84 27.54 52.46
C THR A 23 6.47 26.67 51.37
N ASP A 24 6.84 25.42 51.66
CA ASP A 24 7.53 24.54 50.71
C ASP A 24 6.69 23.39 50.11
N ALA A 25 5.39 23.34 50.35
CA ALA A 25 4.54 22.25 49.84
C ALA A 25 3.91 22.48 48.45
N LYS A 26 4.05 23.69 47.86
CA LYS A 26 3.52 23.98 46.50
C LYS A 26 4.58 23.99 45.39
N GLN A 27 5.87 23.86 45.69
CA GLN A 27 6.92 23.88 44.66
C GLN A 27 7.46 22.50 44.25
N GLN A 28 6.98 21.39 44.82
CA GLN A 28 7.47 20.05 44.45
C GLN A 28 6.59 19.27 43.47
N PHE A 29 5.37 19.70 43.15
CA PHE A 29 4.55 19.03 42.13
C PHE A 29 4.85 19.45 40.68
N GLY A 30 5.59 20.54 40.47
CA GLY A 30 5.90 21.07 39.13
C GLY A 30 7.13 20.47 38.44
N LYS A 31 7.91 19.63 39.13
CA LYS A 31 9.19 19.09 38.62
C LYS A 31 9.19 17.59 38.30
N LEU A 32 8.01 16.97 38.14
CA LEU A 32 7.94 15.62 37.56
C LEU A 32 7.77 15.59 36.03
N ILE A 33 7.65 16.76 35.39
CA ILE A 33 7.42 16.90 33.94
C ILE A 33 8.47 17.84 33.34
N GLN A 34 9.75 17.63 33.63
CA GLN A 34 10.83 18.33 32.94
C GLN A 34 11.82 17.33 32.32
N GLY A 35 11.74 17.23 30.99
CA GLY A 35 12.96 17.37 30.20
C GLY A 35 13.74 16.12 29.82
N ALA A 36 13.09 15.10 29.25
CA ALA A 36 13.73 14.18 28.27
C ALA A 36 12.67 13.29 27.62
N HIS A 37 11.74 12.77 28.43
CA HIS A 37 10.81 11.74 28.01
C HIS A 37 9.58 12.26 27.24
N VAL A 38 9.13 13.50 27.47
CA VAL A 38 7.97 14.07 26.75
C VAL A 38 8.31 14.36 25.28
N LYS A 39 9.50 14.91 25.00
CA LYS A 39 9.97 15.12 23.63
C LYS A 39 10.16 13.77 22.91
N SER A 40 10.66 12.76 23.62
CA SER A 40 10.85 11.40 23.09
C SER A 40 9.51 10.67 22.84
N LEU A 41 8.50 10.87 23.69
CA LEU A 41 7.16 10.30 23.51
C LEU A 41 6.38 11.02 22.39
N VAL A 42 6.53 12.33 22.24
CA VAL A 42 5.94 13.09 21.12
C VAL A 42 6.59 12.72 19.78
N LEU A 43 7.92 12.54 19.75
CA LEU A 43 8.63 12.04 18.56
C LEU A 43 8.26 10.59 18.22
N LEU A 44 8.10 9.71 19.21
CA LEU A 44 7.67 8.32 19.00
C LEU A 44 6.22 8.24 18.49
N ALA A 45 5.32 9.07 19.03
CA ALA A 45 3.93 9.18 18.55
C ALA A 45 3.85 9.74 17.12
N LEU A 46 4.74 10.68 16.76
CA LEU A 46 4.85 11.21 15.40
C LEU A 46 5.37 10.15 14.42
N PHE A 47 6.32 9.30 14.82
CA PHE A 47 6.79 8.18 14.00
C PHE A 47 5.71 7.10 13.78
N ILE A 48 4.88 6.81 14.80
CA ILE A 48 3.76 5.86 14.67
C ILE A 48 2.65 6.46 13.77
N ALA A 49 2.44 7.77 13.79
CA ALA A 49 1.49 8.45 12.90
C ALA A 49 1.94 8.48 11.42
N LEU A 50 3.25 8.50 11.15
CA LEU A 50 3.79 8.38 9.78
C LEU A 50 3.84 6.93 9.25
N ALA A 51 3.61 5.91 10.10
CA ALA A 51 3.46 4.52 9.67
C ALA A 51 2.03 4.19 9.18
N GLY A 52 1.21 5.21 8.94
CA GLY A 52 -0.16 5.10 8.42
C GLY A 52 -0.21 4.65 6.96
N CYS A 53 -0.46 3.36 6.77
CA CYS A 53 -1.06 2.70 5.59
C CYS A 53 -0.44 2.95 4.21
N SER A 54 0.62 2.21 3.87
CA SER A 54 0.88 1.81 2.49
C SER A 54 0.06 0.55 2.16
N SER A 55 -1.27 0.64 2.17
CA SER A 55 -2.12 -0.39 1.56
C SER A 55 -2.09 -0.13 0.06
N VAL A 56 -1.04 -0.59 -0.62
CA VAL A 56 -1.12 -0.70 -2.09
C VAL A 56 -2.17 -1.78 -2.33
N PRO A 57 -3.33 -1.48 -2.94
CA PRO A 57 -4.25 -2.54 -3.33
C PRO A 57 -3.51 -3.32 -4.41
N SER A 58 -2.90 -4.42 -4.03
CA SER A 58 -2.43 -5.42 -4.97
C SER A 58 -3.71 -5.98 -5.57
N GLY A 59 -4.15 -5.42 -6.69
CA GLY A 59 -5.33 -5.85 -7.43
C GLY A 59 -5.19 -7.34 -7.66
N SER A 60 -5.83 -8.12 -6.80
CA SER A 60 -5.73 -9.56 -6.85
C SER A 60 -6.38 -10.00 -8.16
N ALA A 61 -5.79 -10.97 -8.85
CA ALA A 61 -6.36 -11.48 -10.10
C ALA A 61 -7.85 -11.90 -9.94
N GLY A 62 -8.31 -12.14 -8.70
CA GLY A 62 -9.70 -12.44 -8.36
C GLY A 62 -10.71 -11.32 -8.67
N ASP A 63 -10.34 -10.04 -8.60
CA ASP A 63 -11.29 -8.93 -8.85
C ASP A 63 -11.64 -8.78 -10.34
N TRP A 64 -10.74 -9.22 -11.22
CA TRP A 64 -10.91 -9.13 -12.67
C TRP A 64 -11.56 -10.37 -13.26
N ALA A 65 -11.76 -11.43 -12.48
CA ALA A 65 -12.16 -12.71 -13.03
C ALA A 65 -13.60 -12.67 -13.57
N GLY A 66 -13.77 -13.08 -14.84
CA GLY A 66 -15.02 -12.93 -15.58
C GLY A 66 -15.24 -11.55 -16.20
N HIS A 67 -14.30 -10.61 -16.02
CA HIS A 67 -14.33 -9.32 -16.72
C HIS A 67 -14.32 -9.55 -18.24
N ARG A 68 -15.19 -8.81 -18.94
CA ARG A 68 -15.34 -8.87 -20.39
C ARG A 68 -15.22 -7.48 -21.00
N GLU A 69 -14.52 -7.41 -22.13
CA GLU A 69 -14.36 -6.19 -22.92
C GLU A 69 -14.41 -6.56 -24.41
N SER A 70 -14.92 -5.65 -25.24
CA SER A 70 -14.98 -5.82 -26.69
C SER A 70 -14.30 -4.67 -27.41
N GLY A 71 -13.61 -4.97 -28.51
CA GLY A 71 -12.87 -3.98 -29.25
C GLY A 71 -12.00 -4.59 -30.34
N LYS A 72 -10.97 -3.85 -30.77
CA LYS A 72 -10.03 -4.35 -31.78
C LYS A 72 -8.81 -5.01 -31.13
N ALA A 73 -8.43 -6.15 -31.69
CA ALA A 73 -7.13 -6.77 -31.47
C ALA A 73 -6.19 -6.46 -32.61
N SER A 74 -4.90 -6.31 -32.30
CA SER A 74 -3.82 -6.38 -33.28
C SER A 74 -2.75 -7.38 -32.83
N TYR A 75 -1.59 -7.38 -33.48
CA TYR A 75 -0.46 -8.20 -33.07
C TYR A 75 0.87 -7.44 -33.19
N TYR A 76 1.86 -7.87 -32.42
CA TYR A 76 3.21 -7.30 -32.45
C TYR A 76 3.92 -7.55 -33.78
N ALA A 77 4.59 -6.51 -34.29
CA ALA A 77 5.49 -6.61 -35.43
C ALA A 77 6.80 -7.35 -35.08
N ASP A 78 7.46 -7.92 -36.09
CA ASP A 78 8.64 -8.79 -35.95
C ASP A 78 9.82 -8.14 -35.24
N LYS A 79 9.97 -6.82 -35.37
CA LYS A 79 11.03 -6.05 -34.70
C LYS A 79 11.01 -6.13 -33.17
N HIS A 80 9.89 -6.53 -32.56
CA HIS A 80 9.76 -6.59 -31.10
C HIS A 80 10.33 -7.89 -30.51
N GLN A 81 10.71 -8.87 -31.34
CA GLN A 81 11.31 -10.12 -30.87
C GLN A 81 12.48 -9.86 -29.92
N ASN A 82 12.46 -10.50 -28.75
CA ASN A 82 13.44 -10.37 -27.67
C ASN A 82 13.54 -8.99 -27.01
N MET A 83 12.70 -8.01 -27.37
CA MET A 83 12.59 -6.75 -26.63
C MET A 83 11.92 -6.98 -25.27
N ARG A 84 12.30 -6.20 -24.26
CA ARG A 84 11.69 -6.27 -22.92
C ARG A 84 10.27 -5.72 -22.95
N THR A 85 9.32 -6.47 -22.40
CA THR A 85 7.95 -6.02 -22.14
C THR A 85 7.87 -5.24 -20.82
N ALA A 86 6.71 -4.64 -20.53
CA ALA A 86 6.45 -3.96 -19.26
C ALA A 86 6.46 -4.88 -18.03
N SER A 87 6.27 -6.20 -18.18
CA SER A 87 6.50 -7.16 -17.09
C SER A 87 7.99 -7.44 -16.83
N GLY A 88 8.88 -6.99 -17.72
CA GLY A 88 10.31 -7.26 -17.70
C GLY A 88 10.71 -8.54 -18.44
N GLU A 89 9.78 -9.35 -18.92
CA GLU A 89 10.08 -10.54 -19.73
C GLU A 89 10.46 -10.16 -21.18
N PRO A 90 11.34 -10.91 -21.86
CA PRO A 90 11.53 -10.74 -23.30
C PRO A 90 10.28 -11.19 -24.07
N TYR A 91 9.79 -10.36 -24.98
CA TYR A 91 8.73 -10.74 -25.92
C TYR A 91 9.22 -11.86 -26.85
N LYS A 92 8.37 -12.86 -27.07
CA LYS A 92 8.60 -13.92 -28.05
C LYS A 92 7.35 -14.19 -28.89
N HIS A 93 7.52 -14.33 -30.20
CA HIS A 93 6.43 -14.58 -31.14
C HIS A 93 5.64 -15.87 -30.87
N ASP A 94 6.33 -16.91 -30.42
CA ASP A 94 5.81 -18.27 -30.22
C ASP A 94 5.00 -18.43 -28.93
N LEU A 95 5.21 -17.56 -27.94
CA LEU A 95 4.50 -17.62 -26.67
C LEU A 95 3.08 -17.03 -26.76
N PRO A 96 2.07 -17.64 -26.12
CA PRO A 96 0.70 -17.12 -26.06
C PRO A 96 0.63 -15.96 -25.04
N THR A 97 1.11 -14.79 -25.44
CA THR A 97 1.18 -13.58 -24.60
C THR A 97 0.50 -12.40 -25.27
N ALA A 98 0.12 -11.39 -24.49
CA ALA A 98 -0.54 -10.19 -24.99
C ALA A 98 -0.28 -8.95 -24.10
N ALA A 99 -0.51 -7.78 -24.69
CA ALA A 99 -0.51 -6.50 -24.02
C ALA A 99 -1.93 -6.03 -23.71
N HIS A 100 -2.14 -5.54 -22.49
CA HIS A 100 -3.38 -4.88 -22.09
C HIS A 100 -3.10 -3.65 -21.22
N LYS A 101 -4.00 -2.65 -21.27
CA LYS A 101 -3.79 -1.36 -20.60
C LYS A 101 -3.81 -1.49 -19.07
N GLN A 102 -4.77 -2.25 -18.56
CA GLN A 102 -5.12 -2.23 -17.13
C GLN A 102 -5.11 -3.62 -16.48
N LEU A 103 -5.15 -4.70 -17.27
CA LEU A 103 -5.24 -6.03 -16.69
C LEU A 103 -3.95 -6.35 -15.92
N PRO A 104 -4.04 -6.97 -14.74
CA PRO A 104 -2.88 -7.40 -13.99
C PRO A 104 -1.94 -8.25 -14.87
N PHE A 105 -0.63 -8.12 -14.63
CA PHE A 105 0.31 -9.04 -15.26
C PHE A 105 0.07 -10.45 -14.73
N GLY A 106 0.17 -11.44 -15.61
CA GLY A 106 -0.14 -12.83 -15.30
C GLY A 106 -1.60 -13.22 -15.49
N SER A 107 -2.52 -12.26 -15.69
CA SER A 107 -3.92 -12.59 -16.00
C SER A 107 -4.02 -13.46 -17.24
N MET A 108 -4.82 -14.53 -17.14
CA MET A 108 -5.16 -15.41 -18.26
C MET A 108 -6.43 -14.91 -18.92
N VAL A 109 -6.37 -14.65 -20.22
CA VAL A 109 -7.44 -14.01 -20.97
C VAL A 109 -7.78 -14.87 -22.18
N LYS A 110 -9.05 -15.26 -22.31
CA LYS A 110 -9.57 -15.85 -23.53
C LYS A 110 -9.95 -14.73 -24.48
N VAL A 111 -9.41 -14.77 -25.69
CA VAL A 111 -9.64 -13.80 -26.75
C VAL A 111 -10.38 -14.51 -27.87
N THR A 112 -11.58 -14.05 -28.19
CA THR A 112 -12.45 -14.64 -29.20
C THR A 112 -12.59 -13.69 -30.37
N ASN A 113 -12.30 -14.15 -31.58
CA ASN A 113 -12.59 -13.40 -32.80
C ASN A 113 -14.09 -13.50 -33.10
N THR A 114 -14.79 -12.37 -33.07
CA THR A 114 -16.25 -12.34 -33.24
C THR A 114 -16.70 -12.67 -34.65
N ALA A 115 -15.82 -12.58 -35.65
CA ALA A 115 -16.16 -12.87 -37.04
C ALA A 115 -16.22 -14.37 -37.35
N ASN A 116 -15.46 -15.21 -36.63
CA ASN A 116 -15.37 -16.65 -36.91
C ASN A 116 -15.54 -17.56 -35.68
N GLY A 117 -15.71 -17.00 -34.49
CA GLY A 117 -15.89 -17.73 -33.24
C GLY A 117 -14.65 -18.43 -32.69
N LYS A 118 -13.48 -18.33 -33.36
CA LYS A 118 -12.24 -18.93 -32.89
C LYS A 118 -11.69 -18.17 -31.70
N SER A 119 -11.13 -18.90 -30.74
CA SER A 119 -10.56 -18.30 -29.53
C SER A 119 -9.15 -18.82 -29.21
N VAL A 120 -8.38 -17.99 -28.51
CA VAL A 120 -7.07 -18.34 -27.95
C VAL A 120 -6.97 -17.81 -26.53
N VAL A 121 -6.31 -18.56 -25.64
CA VAL A 121 -5.98 -18.10 -24.29
C VAL A 121 -4.57 -17.53 -24.29
N VAL A 122 -4.40 -16.35 -23.73
CA VAL A 122 -3.11 -15.65 -23.62
C VAL A 122 -2.88 -15.16 -22.20
N ARG A 123 -1.60 -15.01 -21.83
CA ARG A 123 -1.20 -14.36 -20.58
C ARG A 123 -0.86 -12.89 -20.82
N ILE A 124 -1.35 -12.00 -19.97
CA ILE A 124 -0.98 -10.59 -20.02
C ILE A 124 0.43 -10.40 -19.44
N ASN A 125 1.36 -9.88 -20.25
CA ASN A 125 2.72 -9.60 -19.81
C ASN A 125 3.27 -8.26 -20.32
N ASP A 126 2.45 -7.45 -20.98
CA ASP A 126 2.86 -6.13 -21.47
C ASP A 126 1.74 -5.09 -21.33
N ARG A 127 2.08 -3.82 -21.59
CA ARG A 127 1.18 -2.66 -21.50
C ARG A 127 0.92 -2.04 -22.85
N GLY A 128 -0.28 -1.50 -23.00
CA GLY A 128 -0.83 -1.00 -24.26
C GLY A 128 -2.06 -1.82 -24.67
N PRO A 129 -2.58 -1.67 -25.89
CA PRO A 129 -2.18 -0.71 -26.92
C PRO A 129 -2.59 0.74 -26.59
N PHE A 130 -1.72 1.71 -26.83
CA PHE A 130 -2.03 3.15 -26.61
C PHE A 130 -2.73 3.82 -27.80
N VAL A 131 -3.35 3.02 -28.68
CA VAL A 131 -4.09 3.50 -29.85
C VAL A 131 -5.58 3.36 -29.56
N ARG A 132 -6.37 4.40 -29.88
CA ARG A 132 -7.82 4.41 -29.64
C ARG A 132 -8.49 3.26 -30.40
N GLY A 133 -9.47 2.63 -29.77
CA GLY A 133 -10.27 1.53 -30.35
C GLY A 133 -9.59 0.16 -30.34
N ARG A 134 -8.29 0.06 -30.01
CA ARG A 134 -7.64 -1.23 -29.73
C ARG A 134 -7.63 -1.50 -28.23
N ILE A 135 -7.95 -2.74 -27.87
CA ILE A 135 -8.05 -3.19 -26.48
C ILE A 135 -6.92 -4.16 -26.14
N ILE A 136 -6.41 -4.92 -27.11
CA ILE A 136 -5.39 -5.94 -26.87
C ILE A 136 -4.44 -6.08 -28.07
N ASP A 137 -3.13 -6.22 -27.79
CA ASP A 137 -2.13 -6.57 -28.81
C ASP A 137 -1.60 -7.98 -28.50
N LEU A 138 -1.84 -8.92 -29.42
CA LEU A 138 -1.49 -10.33 -29.27
C LEU A 138 -0.06 -10.62 -29.74
N SER A 139 0.52 -11.72 -29.26
CA SER A 139 1.66 -12.31 -29.94
C SER A 139 1.28 -12.77 -31.35
N LYS A 140 2.28 -12.83 -32.25
CA LYS A 140 2.06 -13.20 -33.65
C LYS A 140 1.43 -14.60 -33.78
N THR A 141 1.85 -15.54 -32.95
CA THR A 141 1.30 -16.91 -32.91
C THR A 141 -0.10 -16.95 -32.30
N ALA A 142 -0.40 -16.12 -31.30
CA ALA A 142 -1.76 -16.08 -30.74
C ALA A 142 -2.76 -15.51 -31.74
N PHE A 143 -2.39 -14.43 -32.44
CA PHE A 143 -3.24 -13.81 -33.47
C PHE A 143 -3.52 -14.77 -34.63
N SER A 144 -2.48 -15.48 -35.13
CA SER A 144 -2.63 -16.40 -36.26
C SER A 144 -3.56 -17.60 -35.97
N ARG A 145 -3.77 -17.95 -34.70
CA ARG A 145 -4.71 -19.00 -34.30
C ARG A 145 -6.18 -18.59 -34.47
N ILE A 146 -6.48 -17.30 -34.34
CA ILE A 146 -7.86 -16.78 -34.38
C ILE A 146 -8.18 -15.96 -35.64
N GLY A 147 -7.18 -15.58 -36.44
CA GLY A 147 -7.39 -14.86 -37.70
C GLY A 147 -6.16 -14.88 -38.60
N SER A 148 -6.32 -14.34 -39.82
CA SER A 148 -5.20 -14.21 -40.75
C SER A 148 -4.34 -12.99 -40.41
N LEU A 149 -3.01 -13.17 -40.35
CA LEU A 149 -2.05 -12.09 -40.16
C LEU A 149 -2.22 -10.96 -41.19
N SER A 150 -2.64 -11.28 -42.42
CA SER A 150 -2.88 -10.29 -43.48
C SER A 150 -4.00 -9.29 -43.14
N SER A 151 -4.89 -9.62 -42.20
CA SER A 151 -5.99 -8.74 -41.79
C SER A 151 -5.48 -7.54 -40.98
N GLY A 152 -4.35 -7.69 -40.27
CA GLY A 152 -3.77 -6.68 -39.39
C GLY A 152 -4.56 -6.43 -38.09
N LEU A 153 -5.89 -6.39 -38.17
CA LEU A 153 -6.81 -6.13 -37.07
C LEU A 153 -7.96 -7.14 -37.08
N LEU A 154 -8.45 -7.49 -35.89
CA LEU A 154 -9.65 -8.31 -35.69
C LEU A 154 -10.60 -7.61 -34.72
N ASN A 155 -11.90 -7.79 -34.90
CA ASN A 155 -12.87 -7.48 -33.84
C ASN A 155 -12.91 -8.67 -32.88
N VAL A 156 -12.72 -8.41 -31.60
CA VAL A 156 -12.63 -9.44 -30.57
C VAL A 156 -13.46 -9.11 -29.35
N GLU A 157 -13.84 -10.16 -28.64
CA GLU A 157 -14.27 -10.11 -27.24
C GLU A 157 -13.20 -10.79 -26.39
N ILE A 158 -12.83 -10.18 -25.27
CA ILE A 158 -11.92 -10.76 -24.29
C ILE A 158 -12.66 -11.12 -23.01
N GLU A 159 -12.23 -12.20 -22.36
CA GLU A 159 -12.76 -12.65 -21.07
C GLU A 159 -11.59 -13.06 -20.16
N VAL A 160 -11.51 -12.47 -18.97
CA VAL A 160 -10.52 -12.86 -17.95
C VAL A 160 -10.97 -14.16 -17.29
N LEU A 161 -10.09 -15.15 -17.26
CA LEU A 161 -10.36 -16.46 -16.68
C LEU A 161 -10.17 -16.42 -15.15
N ARG A 162 -10.96 -17.24 -14.43
CA ARG A 162 -10.86 -17.47 -12.98
C ARG A 162 -9.69 -18.37 -12.62
#